data_AF-A0A2G9Y8W0-F1
#
_entry.id   AF-A0A2G9Y8W0-F1
#
_cell.length_a   1.000
_cell.length_b   1.000
_cell.length_c   1.000
_cell.angle_alpha   90.00
_cell.angle_beta   90.00
_cell.angle_gamma   90.00
#
_symmetry.space_group_name_H-M   'P 1'
#
loop_
_entity.id
_entity.type
_entity.pdbx_description
1 polymer ?
#
loop_
_entity_poly.entity_id
_entity_poly.type
_entity_poly.pdbx_seq_one_letter_code
_entity_poly.pdbx_strand_id
1 'polypeptide(L)'
;MDNNAVTRVISWSTGPHDSIWYRIHGTKGAMENNRWRDTEKLNLYLQKTIDQGKEKNYLPAFRRQAGEAEKAGHGGSDFFVVRDFVQAILKKEKPPIDVYMAMDMTLPGILAYRSALDNNISVEVPDFRREEVRKKYENDDWSPDPKDKKKGQPPPSVLGEIKMPDSVFLKR
;
A
#
# COMPACT_ATOMS: atom_id res chain seq x y z
N MET A 1 0.25 7.34 -10.95
CA MET A 1 -0.93 7.42 -11.84
C MET A 1 -0.98 8.83 -12.38
N ASP A 2 -1.12 9.00 -13.68
CA ASP A 2 -1.12 10.26 -14.43
C ASP A 2 -2.46 10.52 -15.13
N ASN A 3 -3.50 9.78 -14.76
CA ASN A 3 -4.81 9.76 -15.42
C ASN A 3 -5.92 10.48 -14.62
N ASN A 4 -5.56 11.40 -13.73
CA ASN A 4 -6.46 12.12 -12.83
C ASN A 4 -7.23 11.25 -11.81
N ALA A 5 -6.90 9.96 -11.66
CA ALA A 5 -7.44 9.15 -10.60
C ALA A 5 -6.88 9.59 -9.24
N VAL A 6 -7.73 9.53 -8.20
CA VAL A 6 -7.35 9.85 -6.83
C VAL A 6 -7.33 8.58 -6.00
N THR A 7 -6.21 8.32 -5.33
CA THR A 7 -6.08 7.24 -4.34
C THR A 7 -5.93 7.86 -2.95
N ARG A 8 -6.61 7.28 -1.97
CA ARG A 8 -6.44 7.61 -0.56
C ARG A 8 -6.02 6.34 0.18
N VAL A 9 -4.94 6.46 0.95
CA VAL A 9 -4.46 5.42 1.86
C VAL A 9 -4.54 5.97 3.27
N ILE A 10 -5.12 5.18 4.18
CA ILE A 10 -5.17 5.49 5.61
C ILE A 10 -4.49 4.33 6.32
N SER A 11 -3.25 4.53 6.73
CA SER A 11 -2.49 3.55 7.50
C SER A 11 -2.81 3.69 9.00
N TRP A 12 -2.79 2.57 9.73
CA TRP A 12 -2.82 2.53 11.20
C TRP A 12 -3.84 3.47 11.85
N SER A 13 -5.13 3.25 11.59
CA SER A 13 -6.21 3.94 12.28
C SER A 13 -6.67 3.15 13.51
N THR A 14 -7.14 3.85 14.55
CA THR A 14 -7.86 3.22 15.66
C THR A 14 -9.14 2.55 15.15
N GLY A 15 -9.17 1.22 15.17
CA GLY A 15 -10.28 0.40 14.67
C GLY A 15 -10.12 -1.05 15.12
N PRO A 16 -11.13 -1.90 14.92
CA PRO A 16 -10.99 -3.33 15.20
C PRO A 16 -9.81 -3.89 14.39
N HIS A 17 -9.04 -4.79 15.03
CA HIS A 17 -7.87 -5.43 14.41
C HIS A 17 -8.25 -6.06 13.05
N ASP A 18 -7.31 -5.98 12.10
CA ASP A 18 -7.40 -6.53 10.73
C ASP A 18 -8.36 -5.83 9.74
N SER A 19 -8.79 -4.58 10.01
CA SER A 19 -9.65 -3.81 9.10
C SER A 19 -8.91 -3.33 7.83
N ILE A 20 -8.63 -4.25 6.92
CA ILE A 20 -8.20 -3.94 5.55
C ILE A 20 -9.44 -3.60 4.74
N TRP A 21 -9.65 -2.30 4.47
CA TRP A 21 -10.81 -1.80 3.76
C TRP A 21 -10.43 -1.18 2.42
N TYR A 22 -10.92 -1.80 1.35
CA TYR A 22 -10.74 -1.37 -0.03
C TYR A 22 -12.04 -0.79 -0.57
N ARG A 23 -11.90 0.32 -1.31
CA ARG A 23 -12.99 0.94 -2.04
C ARG A 23 -12.50 1.49 -3.36
N ILE A 24 -13.17 1.13 -4.46
CA ILE A 24 -12.85 1.57 -5.81
C ILE A 24 -14.13 2.10 -6.45
N HIS A 25 -14.07 3.31 -7.00
CA HIS A 25 -15.18 3.90 -7.75
C HIS A 25 -14.75 4.25 -9.17
N GLY A 26 -15.65 4.05 -10.11
CA GLY A 26 -15.48 4.48 -11.49
C GLY A 26 -16.81 4.85 -12.11
N THR A 27 -16.78 5.28 -13.37
CA THR A 27 -17.98 5.76 -14.08
C THR A 27 -19.02 4.66 -14.38
N LYS A 28 -18.64 3.38 -14.23
CA LYS A 28 -19.51 2.22 -14.51
C LYS A 28 -19.86 1.41 -13.26
N GLY A 29 -19.53 1.92 -12.06
CA GLY A 29 -19.81 1.21 -10.83
C GLY A 29 -18.81 1.47 -9.71
N ALA A 30 -18.97 0.70 -8.64
CA ALA A 30 -18.14 0.73 -7.46
C ALA A 30 -17.92 -0.68 -6.92
N MET A 31 -16.86 -0.84 -6.14
CA MET A 31 -16.55 -2.05 -5.40
C MET A 31 -16.05 -1.67 -4.01
N GLU A 32 -16.49 -2.41 -3.00
CA GLU A 32 -15.90 -2.37 -1.67
C GLU A 32 -16.00 -3.73 -0.98
N ASN A 33 -15.09 -4.00 -0.05
CA ASN A 33 -15.25 -5.12 0.88
C ASN A 33 -15.87 -4.65 2.20
N ASN A 34 -16.39 -5.59 2.99
CA ASN A 34 -16.91 -5.26 4.31
C ASN A 34 -15.79 -4.77 5.25
N ARG A 35 -16.09 -3.77 6.08
CA ARG A 35 -15.09 -3.09 6.91
C ARG A 35 -14.74 -3.80 8.22
N TRP A 36 -15.70 -4.49 8.85
CA TRP A 36 -15.57 -4.99 10.22
C TRP A 36 -15.82 -6.49 10.40
N ARG A 37 -16.69 -7.09 9.60
CA ARG A 37 -17.04 -8.52 9.65
C ARG A 37 -17.15 -9.03 8.23
N ASP A 38 -16.81 -10.31 8.04
CA ASP A 38 -16.76 -10.94 6.73
C ASP A 38 -15.98 -10.07 5.73
N THR A 39 -14.80 -9.59 6.13
CA THR A 39 -13.98 -8.63 5.37
C THR A 39 -13.55 -9.15 3.99
N GLU A 40 -13.66 -10.45 3.78
CA GLU A 40 -13.43 -11.17 2.55
C GLU A 40 -14.60 -11.06 1.54
N LYS A 41 -15.81 -10.67 1.98
CA LYS A 41 -16.96 -10.47 1.09
C LYS A 41 -16.81 -9.20 0.29
N LEU A 42 -17.06 -9.32 -1.01
CA LEU A 42 -17.02 -8.22 -1.96
C LEU A 42 -18.43 -7.74 -2.30
N ASN A 43 -18.67 -6.45 -2.12
CA ASN A 43 -19.86 -5.73 -2.57
C ASN A 43 -19.53 -5.01 -3.88
N LEU A 44 -20.39 -5.19 -4.89
CA LEU A 44 -20.28 -4.54 -6.19
C LEU A 44 -21.55 -3.77 -6.49
N TYR A 45 -21.39 -2.56 -6.98
CA TYR A 45 -22.42 -1.81 -7.67
C TYR A 45 -22.02 -1.67 -9.13
N LEU A 46 -22.86 -2.16 -10.05
CA LEU A 46 -22.61 -2.11 -11.49
C LEU A 46 -23.62 -1.17 -12.13
N GLN A 47 -23.15 -0.11 -12.77
CA GLN A 47 -23.98 0.89 -13.42
C GLN A 47 -23.74 0.84 -14.93
N LYS A 48 -24.74 0.35 -15.67
CA LYS A 48 -24.74 0.41 -17.15
C LYS A 48 -25.26 1.76 -17.67
N THR A 49 -26.32 2.27 -17.04
CA THR A 49 -26.94 3.59 -17.25
C THR A 49 -27.49 4.10 -15.91
N ILE A 50 -27.91 5.37 -15.85
CA ILE A 50 -28.39 6.02 -14.61
C ILE A 50 -29.46 5.17 -13.90
N ASP A 51 -30.38 4.57 -14.65
CA ASP A 51 -31.54 3.84 -14.12
C ASP A 51 -31.36 2.32 -14.05
N GLN A 52 -30.17 1.79 -14.37
CA GLN A 52 -29.91 0.34 -14.46
C GLN A 52 -28.77 -0.10 -13.53
N GLY A 53 -28.77 0.40 -12.30
CA GLY A 53 -27.89 -0.07 -11.24
C GLY A 53 -28.20 -1.53 -10.85
N LYS A 54 -27.17 -2.34 -10.67
CA LYS A 54 -27.29 -3.70 -10.10
C LYS A 54 -26.27 -3.90 -8.99
N GLU A 55 -26.76 -4.37 -7.86
CA GLU A 55 -25.91 -4.77 -6.73
C GLU A 55 -25.59 -6.26 -6.80
N LYS A 56 -24.38 -6.62 -6.38
CA LYS A 56 -23.96 -8.01 -6.18
C LYS A 56 -23.10 -8.10 -4.93
N ASN A 57 -23.28 -9.17 -4.17
CA ASN A 57 -22.39 -9.54 -3.08
C ASN A 57 -21.95 -10.99 -3.28
N TYR A 58 -20.66 -11.27 -3.12
CA TYR A 58 -20.15 -12.63 -3.15
C TYR A 58 -18.80 -12.75 -2.43
N LEU A 59 -18.47 -13.99 -2.06
CA LEU A 59 -17.15 -14.39 -1.60
C LEU A 59 -16.27 -14.76 -2.81
N PRO A 60 -15.22 -14.01 -3.13
CA PRO A 60 -14.32 -14.36 -4.22
C PRO A 60 -13.46 -15.58 -3.85
N ALA A 61 -13.37 -16.55 -4.76
CA ALA A 61 -12.41 -17.64 -4.68
C ALA A 61 -11.13 -17.29 -5.44
N PHE A 62 -10.00 -17.88 -5.04
CA PHE A 62 -8.77 -17.80 -5.83
C PHE A 62 -8.99 -18.39 -7.23
N ARG A 63 -8.58 -17.65 -8.26
CA ARG A 63 -8.76 -18.08 -9.66
C ARG A 63 -7.90 -19.28 -10.03
N ARG A 64 -6.84 -19.57 -9.27
CA ARG A 64 -5.85 -20.63 -9.53
C ARG A 64 -5.24 -21.08 -8.21
N GLN A 65 -4.93 -22.38 -8.09
CA GLN A 65 -4.16 -22.96 -6.97
C GLN A 65 -4.72 -22.56 -5.59
N ALA A 66 -6.06 -22.60 -5.48
CA ALA A 66 -6.77 -22.23 -4.27
C ALA A 66 -6.36 -23.10 -3.08
N GLY A 67 -6.24 -24.43 -3.29
CA GLY A 67 -5.93 -25.37 -2.21
C GLY A 67 -4.53 -25.20 -1.61
N GLU A 68 -3.55 -24.72 -2.37
CA GLU A 68 -2.23 -24.38 -1.86
C GLU A 68 -2.23 -22.99 -1.20
N ALA A 69 -2.89 -22.01 -1.83
CA ALA A 69 -2.99 -20.65 -1.29
C ALA A 69 -3.72 -20.62 0.06
N GLU A 70 -4.81 -21.35 0.22
CA GLU A 70 -5.59 -21.44 1.46
C GLU A 70 -4.78 -21.97 2.66
N LYS A 71 -3.67 -22.67 2.41
CA LYS A 71 -2.77 -23.19 3.46
C LYS A 71 -1.66 -22.21 3.84
N ALA A 72 -1.54 -21.08 3.14
CA ALA A 72 -0.51 -20.07 3.37
C ALA A 72 -0.99 -18.96 4.33
N GLY A 73 -0.04 -18.13 4.79
CA GLY A 73 -0.32 -16.97 5.63
C GLY A 73 -1.07 -15.84 4.91
N HIS A 74 -1.50 -14.83 5.69
CA HIS A 74 -2.17 -13.61 5.20
C HIS A 74 -3.34 -13.89 4.25
N GLY A 75 -4.22 -14.82 4.61
CA GLY A 75 -5.39 -15.18 3.79
C GLY A 75 -5.03 -15.86 2.46
N GLY A 76 -3.79 -16.31 2.29
CA GLY A 76 -3.28 -17.03 1.13
C GLY A 76 -2.52 -16.20 0.11
N SER A 77 -2.39 -14.87 0.31
CA SER A 77 -1.64 -14.01 -0.61
C SER A 77 -0.15 -14.36 -0.68
N ASP A 78 0.44 -14.77 0.45
CA ASP A 78 1.88 -15.06 0.57
C ASP A 78 2.33 -16.13 -0.43
N PHE A 79 1.46 -17.12 -0.69
CA PHE A 79 1.72 -18.18 -1.66
C PHE A 79 2.01 -17.62 -3.06
N PHE A 80 1.17 -16.69 -3.54
CA PHE A 80 1.31 -16.14 -4.88
C PHE A 80 2.55 -15.24 -5.01
N VAL A 81 2.85 -14.46 -3.98
CA VAL A 81 4.03 -13.57 -3.98
C VAL A 81 5.32 -14.39 -4.14
N VAL A 82 5.50 -15.43 -3.32
CA VAL A 82 6.69 -16.28 -3.40
C VAL A 82 6.73 -17.06 -4.71
N ARG A 83 5.59 -17.64 -5.13
CA ARG A 83 5.51 -18.42 -6.37
C ARG A 83 5.88 -17.55 -7.59
N ASP A 84 5.31 -16.36 -7.71
CA ASP A 84 5.52 -15.50 -8.87
C ASP A 84 6.96 -14.97 -8.93
N PHE A 85 7.59 -14.72 -7.77
CA PHE A 85 9.02 -14.41 -7.69
C PHE A 85 9.90 -15.57 -8.21
N VAL A 86 9.68 -16.79 -7.72
CA VAL A 86 10.42 -17.97 -8.14
C VAL A 86 10.19 -18.26 -9.64
N GLN A 87 8.96 -18.13 -10.12
CA GLN A 87 8.63 -18.33 -11.53
C GLN A 87 9.33 -17.32 -12.45
N ALA A 88 9.37 -16.04 -12.06
CA ALA A 88 10.07 -15.01 -12.82
C ALA A 88 11.56 -15.35 -12.99
N ILE A 89 12.22 -15.84 -11.93
CA ILE A 89 13.63 -16.29 -11.98
C ILE A 89 13.80 -17.48 -12.93
N LEU A 90 13.01 -18.54 -12.73
CA LEU A 90 13.15 -19.78 -13.50
C LEU A 90 12.88 -19.56 -14.99
N LYS A 91 11.92 -18.71 -15.33
CA LYS A 91 11.54 -18.40 -16.71
C LYS A 91 12.36 -17.27 -17.33
N LYS A 92 13.18 -16.57 -16.55
CA LYS A 92 13.89 -15.35 -16.96
C LYS A 92 12.92 -14.28 -17.49
N GLU A 93 11.79 -14.15 -16.82
CA GLU A 93 10.73 -13.19 -17.16
C GLU A 93 10.71 -12.04 -16.14
N LYS A 94 10.15 -10.91 -16.56
CA LYS A 94 9.94 -9.77 -15.66
C LYS A 94 8.87 -10.13 -14.60
N PRO A 95 9.11 -9.92 -13.30
CA PRO A 95 8.11 -10.17 -12.28
C PRO A 95 6.90 -9.22 -12.45
N PRO A 96 5.70 -9.60 -11.99
CA PRO A 96 4.50 -8.76 -12.08
C PRO A 96 4.67 -7.40 -11.38
N ILE A 97 5.39 -7.37 -10.26
CA ILE A 97 5.81 -6.15 -9.58
C ILE A 97 7.33 -6.05 -9.79
N ASP A 98 7.75 -5.17 -10.70
CA ASP A 98 9.15 -4.86 -10.90
C ASP A 98 9.63 -3.76 -9.95
N VAL A 99 10.91 -3.39 -10.07
CA VAL A 99 11.49 -2.34 -9.23
C VAL A 99 10.75 -1.01 -9.35
N TYR A 100 10.30 -0.62 -10.56
CA TYR A 100 9.64 0.67 -10.74
C TYR A 100 8.21 0.67 -10.20
N MET A 101 7.47 -0.42 -10.37
CA MET A 101 6.15 -0.58 -9.76
C MET A 101 6.25 -0.64 -8.22
N ALA A 102 7.27 -1.30 -7.68
CA ALA A 102 7.55 -1.29 -6.25
C ALA A 102 7.85 0.14 -5.74
N MET A 103 8.62 0.92 -6.51
CA MET A 103 8.88 2.33 -6.20
C MET A 103 7.59 3.17 -6.23
N ASP A 104 6.73 2.98 -7.23
CA ASP A 104 5.43 3.71 -7.31
C ASP A 104 4.53 3.41 -6.10
N MET A 105 4.62 2.21 -5.53
CA MET A 105 3.89 1.83 -4.30
C MET A 105 4.53 2.38 -3.02
N THR A 106 5.85 2.55 -3.02
CA THR A 106 6.64 2.86 -1.81
C THR A 106 6.87 4.35 -1.62
N LEU A 107 7.26 5.06 -2.68
CA LEU A 107 7.61 6.47 -2.64
C LEU A 107 6.51 7.37 -2.04
N PRO A 108 5.20 7.18 -2.34
CA PRO A 108 4.16 8.00 -1.74
C PRO A 108 4.16 7.96 -0.20
N GLY A 109 4.50 6.82 0.41
CA GLY A 109 4.58 6.70 1.87
C GLY A 109 5.76 7.50 2.45
N ILE A 110 6.94 7.39 1.82
CA ILE A 110 8.14 8.16 2.22
C ILE A 110 7.89 9.66 2.07
N LEU A 111 7.33 10.08 0.92
CA LEU A 111 7.04 11.47 0.63
C LEU A 111 5.88 12.03 1.48
N ALA A 112 4.91 11.20 1.87
CA ALA A 112 3.88 11.60 2.82
C ALA A 112 4.47 11.96 4.18
N TYR A 113 5.53 11.26 4.63
CA TYR A 113 6.22 11.62 5.86
C TYR A 113 6.97 12.96 5.73
N ARG A 114 7.63 13.21 4.59
CA ARG A 114 8.22 14.54 4.28
C ARG A 114 7.15 15.64 4.26
N SER A 115 6.04 15.39 3.59
CA SER A 115 4.90 16.31 3.52
C SER A 115 4.36 16.63 4.91
N ALA A 116 4.17 15.63 5.78
CA ALA A 116 3.67 15.83 7.13
C ALA A 116 4.60 16.70 8.00
N LEU A 117 5.92 16.56 7.83
CA LEU A 117 6.91 17.40 8.50
C LEU A 117 6.97 18.83 7.94
N ASP A 118 6.55 19.03 6.70
CA ASP A 118 6.49 20.33 6.03
C ASP A 118 5.04 20.85 5.92
N ASN A 119 4.31 20.82 7.04
CA ASN A 119 2.95 21.37 7.17
C ASN A 119 1.91 20.81 6.18
N ASN A 120 2.05 19.55 5.77
CA ASN A 120 1.15 18.83 4.86
C ASN A 120 1.08 19.43 3.44
N ILE A 121 2.19 19.99 2.94
CA ILE A 121 2.26 20.46 1.55
C ILE A 121 2.10 19.31 0.55
N SER A 122 1.63 19.63 -0.65
CA SER A 122 1.64 18.66 -1.75
C SER A 122 3.07 18.42 -2.23
N VAL A 123 3.45 17.15 -2.37
CA VAL A 123 4.78 16.74 -2.83
C VAL A 123 4.65 15.94 -4.12
N GLU A 124 5.44 16.30 -5.13
CA GLU A 124 5.50 15.57 -6.39
C GLU A 124 6.19 14.21 -6.19
N VAL A 125 5.55 13.14 -6.67
CA VAL A 125 6.15 11.79 -6.67
C VAL A 125 7.03 11.68 -7.91
N PRO A 126 8.36 11.49 -7.77
CA PRO A 126 9.26 11.47 -8.92
C PRO A 126 9.10 10.18 -9.74
N ASP A 127 9.12 10.30 -11.07
CA ASP A 127 9.17 9.14 -11.95
C ASP A 127 10.62 8.65 -12.13
N PHE A 128 10.99 7.66 -11.33
CA PHE A 128 12.33 7.06 -11.36
C PHE A 128 12.60 6.15 -12.54
N ARG A 129 11.67 5.98 -13.48
CA ARG A 129 12.01 5.36 -14.78
C ARG A 129 12.98 6.23 -15.57
N ARG A 130 12.95 7.54 -15.35
CA ARG A 130 13.78 8.55 -15.99
C ARG A 130 15.10 8.74 -15.26
N GLU A 131 16.22 8.54 -15.96
CA GLU A 131 17.56 8.60 -15.34
C GLU A 131 17.92 10.00 -14.84
N GLU A 132 17.56 11.03 -15.59
CA GLU A 132 17.77 12.42 -15.22
C GLU A 132 17.00 12.83 -13.95
N VAL A 133 15.90 12.12 -13.64
CA VAL A 133 15.19 12.29 -12.37
C VAL A 133 15.96 11.57 -11.28
N ARG A 134 16.35 10.30 -11.48
CA ARG A 134 17.12 9.52 -10.48
C ARG A 134 18.39 10.23 -10.03
N LYS A 135 19.16 10.84 -10.94
CA LYS A 135 20.39 11.58 -10.61
C LYS A 135 20.17 12.68 -9.57
N LYS A 136 18.99 13.30 -9.52
CA LYS A 136 18.66 14.33 -8.52
C LYS A 136 18.57 13.77 -7.10
N TYR A 137 18.33 12.46 -6.95
CA TYR A 137 18.11 11.77 -5.69
C TYR A 137 19.19 10.73 -5.38
N GLU A 138 20.25 10.63 -6.18
CA GLU A 138 21.25 9.55 -6.07
C GLU A 138 22.01 9.55 -4.74
N ASN A 139 22.08 10.72 -4.08
CA ASN A 139 22.69 10.92 -2.77
C ASN A 139 21.65 11.29 -1.68
N ASP A 140 20.36 11.07 -1.94
CA ASP A 140 19.30 11.30 -0.96
C ASP A 140 19.33 10.19 0.09
N ASP A 141 19.94 10.49 1.23
CA ASP A 141 20.07 9.60 2.38
C ASP A 141 19.15 9.98 3.55
N TRP A 142 18.08 10.72 3.26
CA TRP A 142 17.12 11.17 4.26
C TRP A 142 16.36 9.98 4.87
N SER A 143 16.48 9.80 6.18
CA SER A 143 16.03 8.65 6.95
C SER A 143 15.55 9.05 8.35
N PRO A 144 14.32 8.67 8.74
CA PRO A 144 13.83 8.84 10.11
C PRO A 144 14.32 7.76 11.09
N ASP A 145 15.14 6.80 10.66
CA ASP A 145 15.69 5.79 11.56
C ASP A 145 16.63 6.46 12.58
N PRO A 146 16.42 6.31 13.90
CA PRO A 146 17.32 6.83 14.91
C PRO A 146 18.79 6.41 14.74
N LYS A 147 19.06 5.28 14.07
CA LYS A 147 20.43 4.82 13.75
C LYS A 147 21.15 5.70 12.74
N ASP A 148 20.42 6.39 11.87
CA ASP A 148 20.96 7.26 10.83
C ASP A 148 21.12 8.72 11.30
N LYS A 149 20.88 8.98 12.59
CA LYS A 149 20.83 10.34 13.17
C LYS A 149 22.11 11.13 12.89
N LYS A 150 21.95 12.19 12.10
CA LYS A 150 22.97 13.22 11.83
C LYS A 150 22.31 14.56 11.49
N LYS A 151 23.12 15.61 11.36
CA LYS A 151 22.63 16.94 10.97
C LYS A 151 21.87 16.84 9.64
N GLY A 152 20.63 17.35 9.61
CA GLY A 152 19.78 17.36 8.41
C GLY A 152 18.80 16.19 8.30
N GLN A 153 18.86 15.20 9.20
CA GLN A 153 17.92 14.09 9.22
C GLN A 153 16.61 14.44 9.93
N PRO A 154 15.48 13.83 9.53
CA PRO A 154 14.19 14.07 10.16
C PRO A 154 14.10 13.37 11.52
N PRO A 155 13.17 13.80 12.39
CA PRO A 155 12.81 13.03 13.57
C PRO A 155 12.17 11.68 13.20
N PRO A 156 12.14 10.70 14.12
CA PRO A 156 11.43 9.42 13.93
C PRO A 156 9.90 9.53 14.01
N SER A 157 9.38 10.68 14.43
CA SER A 157 7.94 10.98 14.48
C SER A 157 7.65 12.39 13.98
N VAL A 158 6.47 12.59 13.37
CA VAL A 158 5.96 13.91 12.99
C VAL A 158 5.79 14.87 14.19
N LEU A 159 5.73 14.31 15.41
CA LEU A 159 5.68 15.07 16.65
C LEU A 159 7.07 15.38 17.22
N GLY A 160 8.15 15.07 16.49
CA GLY A 160 9.52 15.22 16.94
C GLY A 160 10.05 14.00 17.69
N GLU A 161 11.02 14.21 18.59
CA GLU A 161 11.58 13.14 19.42
C GLU A 161 10.66 12.81 20.59
N ILE A 162 10.05 11.63 20.56
CA ILE A 162 9.19 11.14 21.64
C ILE A 162 10.01 10.19 22.52
N LYS A 163 10.16 10.53 23.80
CA LYS A 163 10.72 9.62 24.80
C LYS A 163 9.64 8.66 25.29
N MET A 164 9.73 7.40 24.88
CA MET A 164 8.84 6.35 25.38
C MET A 164 9.22 5.99 26.83
N PRO A 165 8.26 5.91 27.77
CA PRO A 165 8.55 5.47 29.12
C PRO A 165 8.87 3.98 29.16
N ASP A 166 9.79 3.56 30.03
CA ASP A 166 10.27 2.17 30.14
C ASP A 166 9.12 1.17 30.39
N SER A 167 8.04 1.63 31.04
CA SER A 167 6.84 0.83 31.32
C SER A 167 6.15 0.28 30.07
N VAL A 168 6.36 0.87 28.89
CA VAL A 168 5.82 0.39 27.61
C VAL A 168 6.50 -0.92 27.19
N PHE A 169 7.78 -1.10 27.50
CA PHE A 169 8.57 -2.26 27.08
C PHE A 169 8.49 -3.43 28.05
N LEU A 170 8.03 -3.20 29.28
CA LEU A 170 7.97 -4.19 30.36
C LEU A 170 6.70 -5.06 30.33
N LYS A 171 5.74 -4.79 29.43
CA LYS A 171 4.55 -5.64 29.22
C LYS A 171 4.80 -6.58 28.04
N ARG A 172 5.45 -7.71 28.29
CA ARG A 172 5.45 -8.88 27.41
C ARG A 172 5.15 -10.12 28.23
#